data_AF-A0A3F2RPW6-F1
#
_entry.id   AF-A0A3F2RPW6-F1
#
_cell.length_a   1.000
_cell.length_b   1.000
_cell.length_c   1.000
_cell.angle_alpha   90.00
_cell.angle_beta   90.00
_cell.angle_gamma   90.00
#
_symmetry.space_group_name_H-M   'P 1'
#
loop_
_entity.id
_entity.type
_entity.pdbx_description
1 polymer ?
#
loop_
_entity_poly.entity_id
_entity_poly.type
_entity_poly.pdbx_seq_one_letter_code
_entity_poly.pdbx_strand_id
1 'polypeptide(L)'
;MGGKGSPGDDLLPPQKHDVEAGAPLRAGDVPNLYHWRHIGLLVQYAAVGLLYGGLVRTVYPFLNNYLHLNGYQTLSARVLLSLPWSFKVIIGIVSDCFPIMGSRRRAYMVVGWLVCSGTLLVLVFMNQEPPFYMDRTLRGKDLSKLPPDDFKGRINWQAPDSGSLYILLMMMASFGYMIADVASDGLVVEFSQREPEQTRGSVLSTVYLILAYRFFSGIFDGFTITASDPIQRYWAHVHPLNESLFAVLGLVIFSLALYMTKNIGLGWNWRNVIAWTTLSVIGLDAVVGMLTTWDVMRSQWFWLGTPILEELPQAMNFLVSTFVVVELAELGNEAAVYGLLTTVSNLSSPFASCISKNVNAHFNVGVADIIHDSKHVRWQVTWTFVIAYIMKLLSLAWLPLLPRQKRETQELKQRAGKWFWGGVATVAIFTFAFLWSISTNLLSVFPGTACLVLAGGAGCSK
;
A
#
# COMPACT_ATOMS: atom_id res chain seq x y z
N MET A 1 44.10 29.26 68.07
CA MET A 1 42.89 29.29 67.22
C MET A 1 43.38 29.58 65.81
N GLY A 2 43.73 28.59 64.98
CA GLY A 2 42.84 27.65 64.28
C GLY A 2 42.39 28.31 62.97
N GLY A 3 42.68 27.84 61.75
CA GLY A 3 43.40 26.68 61.26
C GLY A 3 43.78 26.88 59.77
N LYS A 4 44.64 26.00 59.25
CA LYS A 4 45.02 25.88 57.84
C LYS A 4 43.84 25.35 57.00
N GLY A 5 43.67 25.84 55.77
CA GLY A 5 42.77 25.31 54.75
C GLY A 5 43.38 25.49 53.35
N SER A 6 43.36 24.42 52.56
CA SER A 6 44.14 24.12 51.35
C SER A 6 43.78 24.96 50.11
N PRO A 7 44.69 25.10 49.12
CA PRO A 7 44.37 25.62 47.79
C PRO A 7 43.76 24.51 46.91
N GLY A 8 42.80 24.87 46.05
CA GLY A 8 42.25 23.98 45.03
C GLY A 8 40.74 24.09 44.87
N ASP A 9 40.27 25.18 44.27
CA ASP A 9 39.00 25.16 43.54
C ASP A 9 39.36 25.27 42.05
N ASP A 10 39.65 24.10 41.48
CA ASP A 10 39.68 23.90 40.04
C ASP A 10 38.36 24.38 39.45
N LEU A 11 38.45 25.23 38.42
CA LEU A 11 37.34 25.54 37.54
C LEU A 11 36.75 24.22 37.02
N LEU A 12 35.63 23.80 37.61
CA LEU A 12 34.76 22.82 36.99
C LEU A 12 34.42 23.35 35.58
N PRO A 13 34.68 22.57 34.51
CA PRO A 13 34.21 22.95 33.18
C PRO A 13 32.69 23.11 33.24
N PRO A 14 32.11 24.08 32.52
CA PRO A 14 30.66 24.29 32.55
C PRO A 14 29.96 22.98 32.24
N GLN A 15 29.07 22.57 33.16
CA GLN A 15 28.22 21.40 32.99
C GLN A 15 27.50 21.55 31.63
N LYS A 16 27.74 20.59 30.73
CA LYS A 16 27.00 20.38 29.48
C LYS A 16 25.54 19.96 29.79
N HIS A 17 24.79 20.82 30.43
CA HIS A 17 23.38 20.59 30.74
C HIS A 17 22.49 21.78 30.40
N ASP A 18 22.83 22.49 29.33
CA ASP A 18 21.88 23.26 28.54
C ASP A 18 22.05 22.83 27.08
N VAL A 19 21.56 21.63 26.79
CA VAL A 19 21.34 21.17 25.43
C VAL A 19 20.13 21.96 24.89
N GLU A 20 20.36 22.83 23.92
CA GLU A 20 19.31 23.62 23.26
C GLU A 20 18.18 22.70 22.77
N ALA A 21 16.95 22.95 23.24
CA ALA A 21 15.78 22.19 22.82
C ALA A 21 15.54 22.36 21.30
N GLY A 22 16.03 21.42 20.50
CA GLY A 22 15.80 21.33 19.05
C GLY A 22 17.02 21.62 18.15
N ALA A 23 18.11 20.82 18.20
CA ALA A 23 19.30 20.86 17.29
C ALA A 23 19.55 19.62 16.33
N PRO A 24 19.77 19.71 14.99
CA PRO A 24 19.74 18.58 13.99
C PRO A 24 20.24 17.16 14.38
N LEU A 25 19.42 16.11 14.15
CA LEU A 25 19.72 14.67 14.19
C LEU A 25 20.95 14.26 13.36
N ARG A 26 21.17 15.04 12.30
CA ARG A 26 22.27 14.93 11.38
C ARG A 26 22.70 16.33 11.00
N ALA A 27 24.00 16.59 11.07
CA ALA A 27 24.57 17.87 10.64
C ALA A 27 24.34 18.10 9.13
N GLY A 28 23.88 19.29 8.76
CA GLY A 28 23.75 19.76 7.38
C GLY A 28 22.46 20.52 7.12
N ASP A 29 22.49 21.48 6.20
CA ASP A 29 21.31 22.27 5.83
C ASP A 29 20.24 21.40 5.15
N VAL A 30 18.97 21.77 5.37
CA VAL A 30 17.81 21.17 4.70
C VAL A 30 17.97 21.37 3.19
N PRO A 31 18.12 20.29 2.39
CA PRO A 31 18.34 20.43 0.97
C PRO A 31 17.08 20.97 0.28
N ASN A 32 17.22 22.05 -0.49
CA ASN A 32 16.14 22.51 -1.35
C ASN A 32 15.89 21.43 -2.44
N LEU A 33 14.73 20.75 -2.34
CA LEU A 33 14.32 19.67 -3.25
C LEU A 33 14.07 20.15 -4.68
N TYR A 34 13.72 21.43 -4.86
CA TYR A 34 13.52 22.05 -6.17
C TYR A 34 14.83 22.49 -6.84
N HIS A 35 15.93 22.45 -6.11
CA HIS A 35 17.24 22.72 -6.69
C HIS A 35 17.63 21.59 -7.65
N TRP A 36 18.30 21.93 -8.76
CA TRP A 36 18.70 20.98 -9.82
C TRP A 36 19.49 19.75 -9.33
N ARG A 37 20.17 19.88 -8.18
CA ARG A 37 20.89 18.79 -7.53
C ARG A 37 20.00 17.73 -6.86
N HIS A 38 18.75 18.05 -6.54
CA HIS A 38 17.81 17.18 -5.81
C HIS A 38 16.50 16.91 -6.55
N ILE A 39 16.22 17.67 -7.62
CA ILE A 39 15.00 17.51 -8.43
C ILE A 39 14.83 16.08 -8.99
N GLY A 40 15.93 15.36 -9.21
CA GLY A 40 15.91 13.96 -9.63
C GLY A 40 15.15 13.03 -8.68
N LEU A 41 15.10 13.35 -7.38
CA LEU A 41 14.33 12.59 -6.40
C LEU A 41 12.83 12.72 -6.65
N LEU A 42 12.35 13.93 -6.96
CA LEU A 42 10.95 14.19 -7.30
C LEU A 42 10.55 13.51 -8.60
N VAL A 43 11.41 13.62 -9.62
CA VAL A 43 11.20 12.97 -10.93
C VAL A 43 11.15 11.45 -10.79
N GLN A 44 12.01 10.87 -9.95
CA GLN A 44 11.99 9.44 -9.66
C GLN A 44 10.66 9.01 -9.02
N TYR A 45 10.16 9.70 -8.00
CA TYR A 45 8.86 9.36 -7.40
C TYR A 45 7.71 9.45 -8.40
N ALA A 46 7.73 10.46 -9.27
CA ALA A 46 6.75 10.56 -10.36
C ALA A 46 6.85 9.37 -11.33
N ALA A 47 8.06 8.94 -11.67
CA ALA A 47 8.30 7.78 -12.53
C ALA A 47 7.88 6.45 -11.87
N VAL A 48 8.15 6.26 -10.58
CA VAL A 48 7.68 5.10 -9.81
C VAL A 48 6.15 5.06 -9.80
N GLY A 49 5.48 6.20 -9.53
CA GLY A 49 4.02 6.30 -9.54
C GLY A 49 3.42 5.95 -10.90
N LEU A 50 4.02 6.46 -11.99
CA LEU A 50 3.60 6.14 -13.35
C LEU A 50 3.72 4.64 -13.65
N LEU A 51 4.83 4.00 -13.26
CA LEU A 51 5.07 2.58 -13.53
C LEU A 51 4.21 1.67 -12.66
N TYR A 52 4.09 1.98 -11.36
CA TYR A 52 3.27 1.22 -10.43
C TYR A 52 1.79 1.22 -10.86
N GLY A 53 1.24 2.42 -11.14
CA GLY A 53 -0.13 2.54 -11.61
C GLY A 53 -0.32 2.01 -13.03
N GLY A 54 0.62 2.30 -13.93
CA GLY A 54 0.57 1.93 -15.34
C GLY A 54 0.62 0.42 -15.55
N LEU A 55 1.65 -0.25 -15.02
CA LEU A 55 1.84 -1.69 -15.25
C LEU A 55 0.67 -2.51 -14.72
N VAL A 56 0.19 -2.24 -13.50
CA VAL A 56 -0.95 -2.98 -12.92
C VAL A 56 -2.23 -2.73 -13.71
N ARG A 57 -2.48 -1.49 -14.16
CA ARG A 57 -3.68 -1.17 -14.97
C ARG A 57 -3.62 -1.78 -16.37
N THR A 58 -2.45 -1.99 -16.95
CA THR A 58 -2.31 -2.64 -18.27
C THR A 58 -2.64 -4.13 -18.26
N VAL A 59 -2.61 -4.80 -17.11
CA VAL A 59 -2.90 -6.24 -16.99
C VAL A 59 -4.26 -6.62 -17.59
N TYR A 60 -5.32 -5.88 -17.30
CA TYR A 60 -6.65 -6.21 -17.83
C TYR A 60 -6.76 -6.00 -19.36
N PRO A 61 -6.47 -4.81 -19.92
CA PRO A 61 -6.59 -4.59 -21.36
C PRO A 61 -5.60 -5.41 -22.18
N PHE A 62 -4.40 -5.70 -21.67
CA PHE A 62 -3.39 -6.45 -22.41
C PHE A 62 -3.50 -7.96 -22.17
N LEU A 63 -3.41 -8.43 -20.93
CA LEU A 63 -3.39 -9.87 -20.66
C LEU A 63 -4.78 -10.49 -20.89
N ASN A 64 -5.86 -9.87 -20.37
CA ASN A 64 -7.20 -10.43 -20.53
C ASN A 64 -7.82 -10.12 -21.90
N ASN A 65 -7.84 -8.86 -22.35
CA ASN A 65 -8.55 -8.52 -23.59
C ASN A 65 -7.75 -8.79 -24.87
N TYR A 66 -6.41 -8.68 -24.84
CA TYR A 66 -5.57 -8.86 -26.04
C TYR A 66 -5.04 -10.30 -26.17
N LEU A 67 -4.42 -10.85 -25.12
CA LEU A 67 -3.91 -12.22 -25.11
C LEU A 67 -4.95 -13.27 -24.73
N HIS A 68 -6.13 -12.86 -24.23
CA HIS A 68 -7.20 -13.77 -23.82
C HIS A 68 -6.82 -14.71 -22.66
N LEU A 69 -5.96 -14.24 -21.75
CA LEU A 69 -5.69 -14.94 -20.49
C LEU A 69 -6.96 -15.03 -19.66
N ASN A 70 -7.15 -16.18 -19.01
CA ASN A 70 -8.29 -16.41 -18.15
C ASN A 70 -8.34 -15.39 -17.00
N GLY A 71 -9.53 -15.18 -16.44
CA GLY A 71 -9.72 -14.24 -15.33
C GLY A 71 -8.81 -14.55 -14.14
N TYR A 72 -8.61 -15.84 -13.82
CA TYR A 72 -7.69 -16.24 -12.76
C TYR A 72 -6.23 -15.90 -13.10
N GLN A 73 -5.75 -16.18 -14.32
CA GLN A 73 -4.37 -15.85 -14.75
C GLN A 73 -4.09 -14.34 -14.69
N THR A 74 -5.12 -13.54 -14.99
CA THR A 74 -5.06 -12.07 -14.92
C THR A 74 -4.99 -11.57 -13.47
N LEU A 75 -5.72 -12.20 -12.55
CA LEU A 75 -5.62 -11.93 -11.12
C LEU A 75 -4.25 -12.34 -10.58
N SER A 76 -3.77 -13.53 -10.95
CA SER A 76 -2.43 -14.03 -10.64
C SER A 76 -1.34 -13.08 -11.11
N ALA A 77 -1.48 -12.51 -12.32
CA ALA A 77 -0.56 -11.52 -12.85
C ALA A 77 -0.50 -10.26 -11.97
N ARG A 78 -1.64 -9.71 -11.54
CA ARG A 78 -1.66 -8.54 -10.64
C ARG A 78 -0.97 -8.84 -9.31
N VAL A 79 -1.22 -10.03 -8.76
CA VAL A 79 -0.58 -10.50 -7.54
C VAL A 79 0.94 -10.59 -7.71
N LEU A 80 1.41 -11.18 -8.80
CA LEU A 80 2.85 -11.28 -9.10
C LEU A 80 3.51 -9.91 -9.27
N LEU A 81 2.83 -8.94 -9.87
CA LEU A 81 3.32 -7.55 -9.95
C LEU A 81 3.35 -6.84 -8.59
N SER A 82 2.51 -7.25 -7.64
CA SER A 82 2.54 -6.71 -6.28
C SER A 82 3.58 -7.39 -5.37
N LEU A 83 4.02 -8.60 -5.71
CA LEU A 83 4.93 -9.42 -4.90
C LEU A 83 6.27 -8.74 -4.57
N PRO A 84 6.93 -7.98 -5.48
CA PRO A 84 8.16 -7.26 -5.16
C PRO A 84 8.04 -6.34 -3.93
N TRP A 85 6.86 -5.75 -3.70
CA TRP A 85 6.62 -4.85 -2.57
C TRP A 85 6.75 -5.54 -1.22
N SER A 86 6.53 -6.86 -1.15
CA SER A 86 6.76 -7.64 0.07
C SER A 86 8.25 -7.70 0.43
N PHE A 87 9.15 -7.62 -0.56
CA PHE A 87 10.61 -7.68 -0.35
C PHE A 87 11.23 -6.34 0.04
N LYS A 88 10.42 -5.28 0.18
CA LYS A 88 10.89 -3.92 0.48
C LYS A 88 11.77 -3.85 1.73
N VAL A 89 11.43 -4.59 2.80
CA VAL A 89 12.27 -4.67 4.02
C VAL A 89 13.64 -5.27 3.73
N ILE A 90 13.70 -6.36 2.96
CA ILE A 90 14.95 -7.07 2.65
C ILE A 90 15.86 -6.17 1.84
N ILE A 91 15.33 -5.50 0.82
CA ILE A 91 16.10 -4.55 0.01
C ILE A 91 16.53 -3.33 0.85
N GLY A 92 15.70 -2.87 1.78
CA GLY A 92 16.06 -1.81 2.72
C GLY A 92 17.27 -2.18 3.57
N ILE A 93 17.25 -3.37 4.18
CA ILE A 93 18.38 -3.92 4.95
C ILE A 93 19.62 -4.07 4.07
N VAL A 94 19.48 -4.60 2.86
CA VAL A 94 20.61 -4.77 1.92
C VAL A 94 21.23 -3.42 1.55
N SER A 95 20.41 -2.41 1.24
CA SER A 95 20.86 -1.05 0.94
C SER A 95 21.54 -0.37 2.14
N ASP A 96 21.09 -0.65 3.35
CA ASP A 96 21.66 -0.12 4.59
C ASP A 96 22.99 -0.78 4.97
N CYS A 97 23.10 -2.10 4.80
CA CYS A 97 24.26 -2.89 5.21
C CYS A 97 25.38 -2.95 4.16
N PHE A 98 25.06 -2.91 2.87
CA PHE A 98 26.02 -3.16 1.78
C PHE A 98 26.13 -1.95 0.84
N PRO A 99 26.98 -0.95 1.11
CA PRO A 99 27.17 0.17 0.19
C PRO A 99 27.80 -0.29 -1.14
N ILE A 100 27.14 0.01 -2.26
CA ILE A 100 27.68 -0.23 -3.61
C ILE A 100 28.52 0.99 -4.02
N MET A 101 29.79 0.77 -4.37
CA MET A 101 30.73 1.84 -4.79
C MET A 101 30.81 3.01 -3.80
N GLY A 102 30.71 2.72 -2.50
CA GLY A 102 30.73 3.75 -1.44
C GLY A 102 29.42 4.55 -1.28
N SER A 103 28.41 4.32 -2.11
CA SER A 103 27.08 4.95 -2.00
C SER A 103 26.05 3.97 -1.46
N ARG A 104 25.40 4.30 -0.34
CA ARG A 104 24.30 3.50 0.24
C ARG A 104 22.98 3.60 -0.53
N ARG A 105 22.71 4.72 -1.23
CA ARG A 105 21.40 4.99 -1.87
C ARG A 105 21.46 5.16 -3.39
N ARG A 106 22.27 6.11 -3.87
CA ARG A 106 22.31 6.50 -5.29
C ARG A 106 22.63 5.33 -6.22
N ALA A 107 23.60 4.50 -5.83
CA ALA A 107 23.94 3.30 -6.57
C ALA A 107 22.75 2.32 -6.68
N TYR A 108 22.00 2.09 -5.60
CA TYR A 108 20.79 1.25 -5.62
C TYR A 108 19.68 1.85 -6.48
N MET A 109 19.48 3.17 -6.46
CA MET A 109 18.54 3.84 -7.36
C MET A 109 18.91 3.61 -8.83
N VAL A 110 20.19 3.78 -9.18
CA VAL A 110 20.67 3.53 -10.54
C VAL A 110 20.51 2.06 -10.94
N VAL A 111 20.89 1.12 -10.07
CA VAL A 111 20.72 -0.32 -10.33
C VAL A 111 19.25 -0.67 -10.53
N GLY A 112 18.36 -0.20 -9.66
CA GLY A 112 16.92 -0.43 -9.78
C GLY A 112 16.36 0.11 -11.09
N TRP A 113 16.73 1.34 -11.47
CA TRP A 113 16.32 1.94 -12.73
C TRP A 113 16.93 1.27 -13.96
N LEU A 114 18.17 0.75 -13.88
CA LEU A 114 18.78 -0.02 -14.97
C LEU A 114 18.07 -1.35 -15.18
N VAL A 115 17.73 -2.06 -14.09
CA VAL A 115 16.94 -3.30 -14.16
C VAL A 115 15.55 -3.01 -14.73
N CYS A 116 14.89 -1.96 -14.24
CA CYS A 116 13.56 -1.56 -14.72
C CYS A 116 13.58 -1.14 -16.20
N SER A 117 14.50 -0.25 -16.57
CA SER A 117 14.62 0.23 -17.95
C SER A 117 15.05 -0.89 -18.89
N GLY A 118 15.98 -1.74 -18.48
CA GLY A 118 16.43 -2.89 -19.27
C GLY A 118 15.30 -3.88 -19.53
N THR A 119 14.50 -4.20 -18.52
CA THR A 119 13.35 -5.12 -18.68
C THR A 119 12.21 -4.51 -19.51
N LEU A 120 11.95 -3.20 -19.35
CA LEU A 120 11.01 -2.48 -20.21
C LEU A 120 11.51 -2.39 -21.67
N LEU A 121 12.80 -2.18 -21.89
CA LEU A 121 13.39 -2.20 -23.23
C LEU A 121 13.28 -3.59 -23.87
N VAL A 122 13.51 -4.66 -23.09
CA VAL A 122 13.25 -6.03 -23.55
C VAL A 122 11.79 -6.19 -23.98
N LEU A 123 10.83 -5.66 -23.21
CA LEU A 123 9.41 -5.68 -23.59
C LEU A 123 9.11 -4.91 -24.89
N VAL A 124 9.84 -3.82 -25.18
CA VAL A 124 9.69 -3.05 -26.43
C VAL A 124 10.24 -3.79 -27.63
N PHE A 125 11.39 -4.48 -27.48
CA PHE A 125 12.04 -5.20 -28.58
C PHE A 125 11.56 -6.64 -28.75
N MET A 126 10.81 -7.17 -27.78
CA MET A 126 10.20 -8.48 -27.88
C MET A 126 9.15 -8.46 -28.97
N ASN A 127 9.20 -9.43 -29.88
CA ASN A 127 8.19 -9.58 -30.92
C ASN A 127 6.83 -9.77 -30.25
N GLN A 128 5.90 -8.85 -30.53
CA GLN A 128 4.57 -8.91 -29.96
C GLN A 128 3.79 -10.06 -30.58
N GLU A 129 3.33 -11.01 -29.74
CA GLU A 129 2.43 -12.06 -30.18
C GLU A 129 1.15 -11.45 -30.76
N PRO A 130 0.67 -11.98 -31.90
CA PRO A 130 -0.51 -11.43 -32.51
C PRO A 130 -1.76 -11.77 -31.68
N PRO A 131 -2.77 -10.89 -31.70
CA PRO A 131 -3.89 -10.94 -30.76
C PRO A 131 -4.68 -12.23 -30.87
N PHE A 132 -5.33 -12.64 -29.76
CA PHE A 132 -6.19 -13.83 -29.76
C PHE A 132 -7.29 -13.75 -30.82
N TYR A 133 -7.97 -12.59 -30.91
CA TYR A 133 -8.87 -12.27 -31.99
C TYR A 133 -8.13 -11.49 -33.08
N MET A 134 -7.72 -12.17 -34.15
CA MET A 134 -7.14 -11.51 -35.33
C MET A 134 -8.19 -10.66 -36.04
N ASP A 135 -9.43 -11.15 -36.05
CA ASP A 135 -10.58 -10.44 -36.58
C ASP A 135 -11.42 -9.83 -35.45
N ARG A 136 -11.60 -8.50 -35.51
CA ARG A 136 -12.38 -7.74 -34.50
C ARG A 136 -13.86 -8.16 -34.46
N THR A 137 -14.40 -8.68 -35.56
CA THR A 137 -15.82 -9.06 -35.69
C THR A 137 -16.20 -10.31 -34.88
N LEU A 138 -15.20 -11.05 -34.39
CA LEU A 138 -15.38 -12.24 -33.54
C LEU A 138 -15.39 -11.91 -32.04
N ARG A 139 -15.02 -10.67 -31.65
CA ARG A 139 -15.06 -10.26 -30.24
C ARG A 139 -16.49 -10.25 -29.71
N GLY A 140 -16.72 -10.94 -28.60
CA GLY A 140 -18.03 -11.00 -27.94
C GLY A 140 -19.04 -11.96 -28.59
N LYS A 141 -18.66 -12.67 -29.67
CA LYS A 141 -19.47 -13.77 -30.21
C LYS A 141 -19.16 -15.07 -29.48
N ASP A 142 -20.18 -15.89 -29.30
CA ASP A 142 -20.07 -17.21 -28.70
C ASP A 142 -19.39 -18.17 -29.68
N LEU A 143 -18.12 -18.46 -29.43
CA LEU A 143 -17.27 -19.32 -30.28
C LEU A 143 -17.82 -20.75 -30.39
N SER A 144 -18.61 -21.22 -29.42
CA SER A 144 -19.20 -22.55 -29.48
C SER A 144 -20.27 -22.72 -30.55
N LYS A 145 -20.82 -21.60 -31.06
CA LYS A 145 -21.93 -21.56 -32.03
C LYS A 145 -21.48 -21.33 -33.47
N LEU A 146 -20.18 -21.14 -33.69
CA LEU A 146 -19.60 -20.87 -35.00
C LEU A 146 -19.01 -22.16 -35.61
N PRO A 147 -19.12 -22.35 -36.93
CA PRO A 147 -18.55 -23.52 -37.59
C PRO A 147 -17.01 -23.53 -37.47
N PRO A 148 -16.39 -24.70 -37.25
CA PRO A 148 -14.96 -24.80 -36.95
C PRO A 148 -14.02 -24.29 -38.04
N ASP A 149 -14.46 -24.28 -39.30
CA ASP A 149 -13.70 -23.72 -40.43
C ASP A 149 -13.50 -22.20 -40.32
N ASP A 150 -14.40 -21.51 -39.60
CA ASP A 150 -14.39 -20.05 -39.45
C ASP A 150 -13.31 -19.56 -38.47
N PHE A 151 -12.62 -20.46 -37.77
CA PHE A 151 -11.54 -20.14 -36.84
C PHE A 151 -10.15 -20.10 -37.48
N LYS A 152 -9.99 -20.74 -38.65
CA LYS A 152 -8.69 -20.94 -39.27
C LYS A 152 -8.11 -19.60 -39.75
N GLY A 153 -7.04 -19.14 -39.11
CA GLY A 153 -6.40 -17.85 -39.42
C GLY A 153 -7.09 -16.61 -38.83
N ARG A 154 -8.26 -16.77 -38.17
CA ARG A 154 -8.99 -15.67 -37.51
C ARG A 154 -8.84 -15.67 -35.99
N ILE A 155 -8.45 -16.82 -35.41
CA ILE A 155 -8.20 -16.97 -33.97
C ILE A 155 -6.79 -17.51 -33.74
N ASN A 156 -6.06 -16.87 -32.83
CA ASN A 156 -4.76 -17.33 -32.36
C ASN A 156 -4.87 -17.99 -30.99
N TRP A 157 -4.93 -19.32 -30.98
CA TRP A 157 -5.00 -20.11 -29.75
C TRP A 157 -3.71 -20.11 -28.93
N GLN A 158 -2.58 -19.72 -29.52
CA GLN A 158 -1.27 -19.65 -28.84
C GLN A 158 -1.04 -18.31 -28.14
N ALA A 159 -1.90 -17.30 -28.37
CA ALA A 159 -1.76 -15.99 -27.74
C ALA A 159 -1.67 -16.06 -26.19
N PRO A 160 -2.49 -16.86 -25.47
CA PRO A 160 -2.42 -16.95 -24.02
C PRO A 160 -1.10 -17.53 -23.49
N ASP A 161 -0.44 -18.42 -24.24
CA ASP A 161 0.77 -19.12 -23.81
C ASP A 161 1.95 -18.14 -23.61
N SER A 162 2.02 -17.13 -24.47
CA SER A 162 3.02 -16.04 -24.38
C SER A 162 2.84 -15.14 -23.15
N GLY A 163 1.65 -15.15 -22.54
CA GLY A 163 1.30 -14.27 -21.41
C GLY A 163 2.24 -14.38 -20.21
N SER A 164 2.73 -15.58 -19.93
CA SER A 164 3.65 -15.85 -18.81
C SER A 164 4.95 -15.06 -18.91
N LEU A 165 5.50 -14.90 -20.13
CA LEU A 165 6.72 -14.15 -20.38
C LEU A 165 6.51 -12.65 -20.14
N TYR A 166 5.40 -12.09 -20.62
CA TYR A 166 5.04 -10.69 -20.35
C TYR A 166 4.88 -10.44 -18.84
N ILE A 167 4.20 -11.34 -18.13
CA ILE A 167 4.01 -11.24 -16.67
C ILE A 167 5.36 -11.27 -15.95
N LEU A 168 6.25 -12.19 -16.31
CA LEU A 168 7.59 -12.30 -15.74
C LEU A 168 8.40 -11.01 -15.94
N LEU A 169 8.41 -10.47 -17.17
CA LEU A 169 9.14 -9.26 -17.50
C LEU A 169 8.57 -8.04 -16.79
N MET A 170 7.24 -7.90 -16.72
CA MET A 170 6.59 -6.83 -15.96
C MET A 170 6.87 -6.97 -14.45
N MET A 171 6.95 -8.20 -13.93
CA MET A 171 7.34 -8.47 -12.53
C MET A 171 8.80 -8.11 -12.26
N MET A 172 9.72 -8.41 -13.17
CA MET A 172 11.12 -7.98 -13.05
C MET A 172 11.26 -6.46 -13.14
N ALA A 173 10.51 -5.81 -14.03
CA ALA A 173 10.43 -4.34 -14.08
C ALA A 173 9.90 -3.77 -12.75
N SER A 174 8.92 -4.46 -12.14
CA SER A 174 8.40 -4.13 -10.83
C SER A 174 9.41 -4.27 -9.70
N PHE A 175 10.27 -5.28 -9.77
CA PHE A 175 11.37 -5.44 -8.84
C PHE A 175 12.41 -4.33 -8.99
N GLY A 176 12.73 -3.95 -10.23
CA GLY A 176 13.67 -2.87 -10.54
C GLY A 176 13.24 -1.52 -9.95
N TYR A 177 12.04 -1.04 -10.28
CA TYR A 177 11.60 0.25 -9.75
C TYR A 177 11.35 0.19 -8.22
N MET A 178 10.98 -0.97 -7.66
CA MET A 178 10.83 -1.15 -6.21
C MET A 178 12.18 -0.95 -5.50
N ILE A 179 13.28 -1.49 -6.02
CA ILE A 179 14.63 -1.25 -5.47
C ILE A 179 14.96 0.25 -5.47
N ALA A 180 14.64 0.95 -6.57
CA ALA A 180 14.84 2.38 -6.65
C ALA A 180 13.99 3.13 -5.62
N ASP A 181 12.71 2.76 -5.48
CA ASP A 181 11.77 3.30 -4.51
C ASP A 181 12.26 3.17 -3.06
N VAL A 182 12.71 1.97 -2.65
CA VAL A 182 13.26 1.74 -1.30
C VAL A 182 14.46 2.64 -1.01
N ALA A 183 15.34 2.79 -2.01
CA ALA A 183 16.53 3.62 -1.87
C ALA A 183 16.18 5.12 -1.84
N SER A 184 15.16 5.57 -2.58
CA SER A 184 14.65 6.95 -2.48
C SER A 184 13.97 7.21 -1.14
N ASP A 185 13.20 6.25 -0.62
CA ASP A 185 12.56 6.37 0.69
C ASP A 185 13.60 6.51 1.79
N GLY A 186 14.64 5.69 1.76
CA GLY A 186 15.79 5.82 2.64
C GLY A 186 16.44 7.20 2.55
N LEU A 187 16.57 7.77 1.35
CA LEU A 187 17.13 9.11 1.14
C LEU A 187 16.21 10.24 1.63
N VAL A 188 14.88 10.12 1.47
CA VAL A 188 13.90 11.07 2.00
C VAL A 188 13.94 11.08 3.52
N VAL A 189 14.00 9.90 4.14
CA VAL A 189 14.18 9.78 5.58
C VAL A 189 15.54 10.38 5.98
N GLU A 190 16.61 10.11 5.24
CA GLU A 190 17.95 10.69 5.47
C GLU A 190 17.95 12.22 5.47
N PHE A 191 17.23 12.83 4.52
CA PHE A 191 17.07 14.28 4.44
C PHE A 191 16.20 14.83 5.57
N SER A 192 15.15 14.10 5.94
CA SER A 192 14.27 14.45 7.06
C SER A 192 14.97 14.31 8.42
N GLN A 193 16.03 13.50 8.49
CA GLN A 193 16.90 13.38 9.66
C GLN A 193 17.95 14.50 9.77
N ARG A 194 18.05 15.44 8.82
CA ARG A 194 18.89 16.66 9.02
C ARG A 194 18.21 17.71 9.90
N GLU A 195 17.13 17.31 10.56
CA GLU A 195 16.28 18.12 11.42
C GLU A 195 16.50 17.85 12.92
N PRO A 196 16.14 18.77 13.83
CA PRO A 196 16.67 18.85 15.21
C PRO A 196 16.41 17.83 16.35
N GLU A 197 17.10 17.98 17.50
CA GLU A 197 17.82 16.97 18.37
C GLU A 197 17.03 15.84 19.02
N GLN A 198 15.75 15.62 18.79
CA GLN A 198 14.95 14.79 19.72
C GLN A 198 15.12 13.25 19.59
N THR A 199 16.37 12.79 19.58
CA THR A 199 16.92 11.49 19.20
C THR A 199 18.04 11.06 20.13
N ARG A 200 18.16 9.81 20.58
CA ARG A 200 17.84 8.51 19.95
C ARG A 200 18.10 7.36 20.96
N GLY A 201 17.61 6.13 20.67
CA GLY A 201 18.12 4.89 21.29
C GLY A 201 17.14 3.90 22.00
N SER A 202 15.87 4.24 22.22
CA SER A 202 14.84 3.33 22.83
C SER A 202 13.77 2.83 21.84
N VAL A 203 14.02 3.09 20.56
CA VAL A 203 13.09 3.10 19.43
C VAL A 203 12.44 1.74 19.14
N LEU A 204 13.12 0.63 19.41
CA LEU A 204 12.65 -0.72 19.06
C LEU A 204 11.26 -1.02 19.64
N SER A 205 11.01 -0.67 20.91
CA SER A 205 9.73 -0.95 21.59
C SER A 205 8.59 -0.04 21.10
N THR A 206 8.87 1.21 20.75
CA THR A 206 7.90 2.14 20.15
C THR A 206 7.58 1.75 18.70
N VAL A 207 8.59 1.30 17.95
CA VAL A 207 8.41 0.70 16.62
C VAL A 207 7.47 -0.49 16.72
N TYR A 208 7.65 -1.39 17.68
CA TYR A 208 6.74 -2.54 17.84
C TYR A 208 5.29 -2.14 18.13
N LEU A 209 5.06 -1.15 19.01
CA LEU A 209 3.72 -0.66 19.31
C LEU A 209 3.03 -0.07 18.07
N ILE A 210 3.79 0.70 17.28
CA ILE A 210 3.30 1.38 16.08
C ILE A 210 3.09 0.41 14.94
N LEU A 211 4.00 -0.56 14.77
CA LEU A 211 3.85 -1.62 13.78
C LEU A 211 2.65 -2.51 14.12
N ALA A 212 2.42 -2.81 15.40
CA ALA A 212 1.22 -3.52 15.85
C ALA A 212 -0.05 -2.71 15.53
N TYR A 213 -0.09 -1.41 15.88
CA TYR A 213 -1.18 -0.53 15.48
C TYR A 213 -1.42 -0.56 13.97
N ARG A 214 -0.37 -0.37 13.14
CA ARG A 214 -0.49 -0.34 11.68
C ARG A 214 -1.01 -1.65 11.12
N PHE A 215 -0.51 -2.77 11.62
CA PHE A 215 -0.94 -4.08 11.20
C PHE A 215 -2.41 -4.31 11.56
N PHE A 216 -2.78 -4.19 12.83
CA PHE A 216 -4.14 -4.47 13.27
C PHE A 216 -5.13 -3.44 12.72
N SER A 217 -4.84 -2.15 12.82
CA SER A 217 -5.67 -1.09 12.23
C SER A 217 -5.84 -1.31 10.73
N GLY A 218 -4.78 -1.67 10.00
CA GLY A 218 -4.86 -1.95 8.57
C GLY A 218 -5.64 -3.23 8.24
N ILE A 219 -5.68 -4.23 9.12
CA ILE A 219 -6.52 -5.42 8.95
C ILE A 219 -8.00 -5.05 9.06
N PHE A 220 -8.34 -4.27 10.08
CA PHE A 220 -9.71 -3.86 10.35
C PHE A 220 -10.21 -2.83 9.34
N ASP A 221 -9.34 -1.92 8.88
CA ASP A 221 -9.64 -0.91 7.86
C ASP A 221 -9.72 -1.53 6.44
N GLY A 222 -8.83 -2.48 6.13
CA GLY A 222 -8.80 -3.19 4.85
C GLY A 222 -9.96 -4.18 4.63
N PHE A 223 -10.91 -4.24 5.56
CA PHE A 223 -12.11 -5.06 5.43
C PHE A 223 -13.01 -4.49 4.34
N THR A 224 -12.97 -5.11 3.17
CA THR A 224 -13.69 -4.63 1.98
C THR A 224 -15.06 -5.30 1.85
N ILE A 225 -15.93 -4.67 1.07
CA ILE A 225 -17.25 -5.22 0.76
C ILE A 225 -17.14 -5.92 -0.59
N THR A 226 -17.23 -7.25 -0.61
CA THR A 226 -17.08 -8.03 -1.86
C THR A 226 -18.13 -7.65 -2.91
N ALA A 227 -19.30 -7.18 -2.47
CA ALA A 227 -20.37 -6.74 -3.36
C ALA A 227 -20.08 -5.40 -4.07
N SER A 228 -19.08 -4.62 -3.64
CA SER A 228 -18.80 -3.27 -4.16
C SER A 228 -18.59 -3.24 -5.68
N ASP A 229 -17.73 -4.12 -6.22
CA ASP A 229 -17.45 -4.22 -7.66
C ASP A 229 -18.72 -4.60 -8.48
N PRO A 230 -19.49 -5.65 -8.11
CA PRO A 230 -20.78 -5.93 -8.72
C PRO A 230 -21.78 -4.77 -8.63
N ILE A 231 -21.89 -4.11 -7.48
CA ILE A 231 -22.82 -2.99 -7.28
C ILE A 231 -22.44 -1.82 -8.19
N GLN A 232 -21.15 -1.48 -8.24
CA GLN A 232 -20.62 -0.43 -9.11
C GLN A 232 -20.99 -0.66 -10.57
N ARG A 233 -20.87 -1.90 -11.06
CA ARG A 233 -21.10 -2.25 -12.46
C ARG A 233 -22.58 -2.46 -12.80
N TYR A 234 -23.32 -3.20 -11.96
CA TYR A 234 -24.67 -3.67 -12.28
C TYR A 234 -25.79 -2.84 -11.67
N TRP A 235 -25.57 -2.18 -10.53
CA TRP A 235 -26.58 -1.30 -9.94
C TRP A 235 -26.31 0.17 -10.26
N ALA A 236 -25.08 0.64 -10.06
CA ALA A 236 -24.70 2.03 -10.30
C ALA A 236 -24.31 2.33 -11.77
N HIS A 237 -24.17 1.28 -12.60
CA HIS A 237 -23.86 1.38 -14.03
C HIS A 237 -22.65 2.28 -14.35
N VAL A 238 -21.61 2.21 -13.54
CA VAL A 238 -20.41 3.02 -13.72
C VAL A 238 -19.65 2.58 -14.97
N HIS A 239 -19.34 3.54 -15.84
CA HIS A 239 -18.46 3.32 -16.98
C HIS A 239 -16.99 3.32 -16.57
N PRO A 240 -16.14 2.42 -17.12
CA PRO A 240 -14.70 2.36 -16.78
C PRO A 240 -13.92 3.65 -17.05
N LEU A 241 -14.37 4.45 -18.03
CA LEU A 241 -13.78 5.77 -18.31
C LEU A 241 -14.02 6.72 -17.12
N ASN A 242 -15.25 6.78 -16.63
CA ASN A 242 -15.64 7.67 -15.52
C ASN A 242 -14.98 7.22 -14.22
N GLU A 243 -14.91 5.91 -13.96
CA GLU A 243 -14.11 5.34 -12.87
C GLU A 243 -12.65 5.79 -12.95
N SER A 244 -12.03 5.71 -14.12
CA SER A 244 -10.64 6.13 -14.31
C SER A 244 -10.44 7.63 -14.09
N LEU A 245 -11.36 8.46 -14.58
CA LEU A 245 -11.33 9.91 -14.38
C LEU A 245 -11.51 10.30 -12.90
N PHE A 246 -12.44 9.65 -12.21
CA PHE A 246 -12.69 9.89 -10.79
C PHE A 246 -11.53 9.40 -9.92
N ALA A 247 -10.85 8.32 -10.31
CA ALA A 247 -9.61 7.91 -9.65
C ALA A 247 -8.50 8.96 -9.79
N VAL A 248 -8.36 9.59 -10.97
CA VAL A 248 -7.40 10.70 -11.15
C VAL A 248 -7.78 11.91 -10.30
N LEU A 249 -9.08 12.26 -10.24
CA LEU A 249 -9.57 13.32 -9.38
C LEU A 249 -9.32 13.01 -7.89
N GLY A 250 -9.49 11.75 -7.49
CA GLY A 250 -9.12 11.25 -6.17
C GLY A 250 -7.66 11.51 -5.83
N LEU A 251 -6.73 11.20 -6.74
CA LEU A 251 -5.29 11.48 -6.56
C LEU A 251 -4.97 12.98 -6.42
N VAL A 252 -5.72 13.85 -7.11
CA VAL A 252 -5.58 15.31 -6.96
C VAL A 252 -6.04 15.75 -5.57
N ILE A 253 -7.17 15.20 -5.09
CA ILE A 253 -7.71 15.49 -3.76
C ILE A 253 -6.79 14.94 -2.66
N PHE A 254 -6.26 13.74 -2.84
CA PHE A 254 -5.22 13.18 -1.99
C PHE A 254 -4.02 14.13 -1.90
N SER A 255 -3.51 14.60 -3.04
CA SER A 255 -2.38 15.54 -3.10
C SER A 255 -2.70 16.88 -2.43
N LEU A 256 -3.92 17.41 -2.60
CA LEU A 256 -4.38 18.63 -1.94
C LEU A 256 -4.48 18.44 -0.43
N ALA A 257 -4.99 17.29 0.03
CA ALA A 257 -5.05 16.94 1.44
C ALA A 257 -3.65 16.87 2.05
N LEU A 258 -2.67 16.28 1.33
CA LEU A 258 -1.28 16.29 1.76
C LEU A 258 -0.74 17.71 1.91
N TYR A 259 -1.02 18.58 0.92
CA TYR A 259 -0.59 19.98 0.93
C TYR A 259 -1.21 20.77 2.09
N MET A 260 -2.52 20.61 2.33
CA MET A 260 -3.22 21.25 3.45
C MET A 260 -2.66 20.81 4.79
N THR A 261 -2.41 19.51 4.96
CA THR A 261 -1.85 18.99 6.22
C THR A 261 -0.41 19.43 6.44
N LYS A 262 0.38 19.60 5.38
CA LYS A 262 1.70 20.23 5.47
C LYS A 262 1.63 21.67 5.98
N ASN A 263 0.68 22.47 5.50
CA ASN A 263 0.61 23.90 5.84
C ASN A 263 -0.07 24.18 7.19
N ILE A 264 -1.13 23.46 7.51
CA ILE A 264 -2.02 23.75 8.64
C ILE A 264 -2.10 22.57 9.63
N GLY A 265 -1.91 21.34 9.14
CA GLY A 265 -2.12 20.11 9.90
C GLY A 265 -0.94 19.62 10.74
N LEU A 266 0.21 20.28 10.69
CA LEU A 266 1.41 19.90 11.46
C LEU A 266 1.15 19.88 12.98
N GLY A 267 0.22 20.71 13.46
CA GLY A 267 -0.16 20.83 14.86
C GLY A 267 -1.35 19.96 15.28
N TRP A 268 -1.96 19.20 14.37
CA TRP A 268 -3.17 18.45 14.67
C TRP A 268 -2.90 17.18 15.44
N ASN A 269 -3.81 16.87 16.39
CA ASN A 269 -3.81 15.61 17.11
C ASN A 269 -4.16 14.46 16.15
N TRP A 270 -3.18 13.60 15.88
CA TRP A 270 -3.28 12.51 14.91
C TRP A 270 -4.43 11.54 15.23
N ARG A 271 -4.65 11.23 16.52
CA ARG A 271 -5.75 10.36 16.93
C ARG A 271 -7.09 10.97 16.53
N ASN A 272 -7.30 12.24 16.88
CA ASN A 272 -8.57 12.90 16.62
C ASN A 272 -8.82 13.03 15.12
N VAL A 273 -7.79 13.39 14.34
CA VAL A 273 -7.94 13.51 12.89
C VAL A 273 -8.33 12.17 12.28
N ILE A 274 -7.59 11.09 12.59
CA ILE A 274 -7.91 9.75 12.07
C ILE A 274 -9.32 9.34 12.48
N ALA A 275 -9.69 9.49 13.76
CA ALA A 275 -11.02 9.16 14.25
C ALA A 275 -12.11 9.93 13.50
N TRP A 276 -12.00 11.25 13.40
CA TRP A 276 -13.00 12.08 12.71
C TRP A 276 -13.06 11.75 11.22
N THR A 277 -11.92 11.63 10.53
CA THR A 277 -11.92 11.33 9.10
C THR A 277 -12.49 9.94 8.80
N THR A 278 -12.18 8.93 9.61
CA THR A 278 -12.73 7.58 9.47
C THR A 278 -14.24 7.56 9.76
N LEU A 279 -14.69 8.22 10.82
CA LEU A 279 -16.13 8.31 11.15
C LEU A 279 -16.92 9.05 10.08
N SER A 280 -16.40 10.17 9.58
CA SER A 280 -17.04 10.94 8.50
C SER A 280 -17.14 10.11 7.22
N VAL A 281 -16.08 9.39 6.85
CA VAL A 281 -16.11 8.53 5.66
C VAL A 281 -17.06 7.35 5.82
N ILE A 282 -17.04 6.65 6.96
CA ILE A 282 -18.00 5.56 7.22
C ILE A 282 -19.44 6.10 7.16
N GLY A 283 -19.71 7.27 7.72
CA GLY A 283 -21.04 7.88 7.67
C GLY A 283 -21.48 8.19 6.23
N LEU A 284 -20.60 8.81 5.43
CA LEU A 284 -20.91 9.16 4.04
C LEU A 284 -21.05 7.92 3.16
N ASP A 285 -20.14 6.95 3.30
CA ASP A 285 -20.20 5.68 2.59
C ASP A 285 -21.44 4.87 2.98
N ALA A 286 -21.81 4.84 4.26
CA ALA A 286 -23.03 4.17 4.69
C ALA A 286 -24.28 4.80 4.06
N VAL A 287 -24.34 6.13 3.97
CA VAL A 287 -25.46 6.82 3.31
C VAL A 287 -25.51 6.44 1.83
N VAL A 288 -24.40 6.57 1.10
CA VAL A 288 -24.36 6.25 -0.34
C VAL A 288 -24.63 4.78 -0.60
N GLY A 289 -23.97 3.89 0.14
CA GLY A 289 -24.09 2.44 0.04
C GLY A 289 -25.49 1.94 0.35
N MET A 290 -26.14 2.45 1.41
CA MET A 290 -27.51 2.05 1.75
C MET A 290 -28.53 2.59 0.74
N LEU A 291 -28.42 3.85 0.31
CA LEU A 291 -29.32 4.42 -0.70
C LEU A 291 -29.20 3.72 -2.06
N THR A 292 -27.99 3.29 -2.43
CA THR A 292 -27.74 2.51 -3.65
C THR A 292 -28.29 1.09 -3.53
N THR A 293 -28.08 0.44 -2.37
CA THR A 293 -28.53 -0.93 -2.12
C THR A 293 -30.05 -1.05 -2.12
N TRP A 294 -30.74 -0.07 -1.53
CA TRP A 294 -32.20 -0.06 -1.45
C TRP A 294 -32.90 0.60 -2.64
N ASP A 295 -32.16 0.89 -3.72
CA ASP A 295 -32.70 1.40 -4.99
C ASP A 295 -33.40 2.77 -4.87
N VAL A 296 -32.92 3.60 -3.93
CA VAL A 296 -33.41 4.98 -3.77
C VAL A 296 -32.65 5.91 -4.74
N MET A 297 -31.33 5.75 -4.83
CA MET A 297 -30.47 6.49 -5.76
C MET A 297 -29.34 5.60 -6.28
N ARG A 298 -29.38 5.24 -7.57
CA ARG A 298 -28.35 4.43 -8.26
C ARG A 298 -27.73 5.22 -9.41
N SER A 299 -26.96 6.25 -9.07
CA SER A 299 -26.26 7.09 -10.04
C SER A 299 -24.75 6.83 -9.98
N GLN A 300 -24.12 6.71 -11.15
CA GLN A 300 -22.68 6.54 -11.27
C GLN A 300 -21.88 7.64 -10.55
N TRP A 301 -22.35 8.89 -10.63
CA TRP A 301 -21.68 10.05 -10.00
C TRP A 301 -21.86 10.06 -8.49
N PHE A 302 -22.99 9.52 -8.02
CA PHE A 302 -23.27 9.39 -6.60
C PHE A 302 -22.40 8.30 -5.97
N TRP A 303 -22.25 7.17 -6.65
CA TRP A 303 -21.37 6.07 -6.21
C TRP A 303 -19.88 6.46 -6.25
N LEU A 304 -19.43 7.08 -7.35
CA LEU A 304 -18.02 7.47 -7.52
C LEU A 304 -17.60 8.66 -6.63
N GLY A 305 -18.54 9.39 -6.04
CA GLY A 305 -18.24 10.46 -5.08
C GLY A 305 -17.65 9.92 -3.77
N THR A 306 -18.04 8.72 -3.35
CA THR A 306 -17.56 8.16 -2.08
C THR A 306 -16.07 7.84 -2.09
N PRO A 307 -15.51 7.09 -3.07
CA PRO A 307 -14.07 6.82 -3.12
C PRO A 307 -13.20 8.07 -3.05
N ILE A 308 -13.65 9.18 -3.65
CA ILE A 308 -12.96 10.47 -3.59
C ILE A 308 -12.87 10.99 -2.15
N LEU A 309 -13.94 10.84 -1.36
CA LEU A 309 -13.96 11.27 0.03
C LEU A 309 -13.07 10.37 0.90
N GLU A 310 -12.88 9.11 0.52
CA GLU A 310 -11.95 8.18 1.17
C GLU A 310 -10.48 8.56 0.97
N GLU A 311 -10.14 9.32 -0.07
CA GLU A 311 -8.76 9.80 -0.31
C GLU A 311 -8.27 10.72 0.81
N LEU A 312 -9.18 11.44 1.47
CA LEU A 312 -8.83 12.34 2.59
C LEU A 312 -8.29 11.59 3.82
N PRO A 313 -9.01 10.61 4.44
CA PRO A 313 -8.45 9.82 5.52
C PRO A 313 -7.25 9.00 5.07
N GLN A 314 -7.20 8.52 3.81
CA GLN A 314 -6.03 7.81 3.31
C GLN A 314 -4.79 8.72 3.30
N ALA A 315 -4.92 9.97 2.81
CA ALA A 315 -3.84 10.95 2.85
C ALA A 315 -3.38 11.25 4.28
N MET A 316 -4.32 11.36 5.22
CA MET A 316 -4.00 11.55 6.63
C MET A 316 -3.29 10.35 7.25
N ASN A 317 -3.79 9.13 7.01
CA ASN A 317 -3.18 7.90 7.48
C ASN A 317 -1.76 7.72 6.92
N PHE A 318 -1.57 8.08 5.65
CA PHE A 318 -0.28 8.08 4.98
C PHE A 318 0.69 9.08 5.65
N LEU A 319 0.28 10.35 5.82
CA LEU A 319 1.14 11.36 6.44
C LEU A 319 1.54 11.03 7.87
N VAL A 320 0.59 10.60 8.68
CA VAL A 320 0.87 10.19 10.06
C VAL A 320 1.84 9.01 10.05
N SER A 321 1.77 8.13 9.05
CA SER A 321 2.72 7.01 8.90
C SER A 321 4.12 7.52 8.62
N THR A 322 4.25 8.42 7.64
CA THR A 322 5.53 9.01 7.26
C THR A 322 6.16 9.81 8.39
N PHE A 323 5.38 10.65 9.10
CA PHE A 323 5.90 11.41 10.24
C PHE A 323 6.42 10.50 11.35
N VAL A 324 5.67 9.43 11.64
CA VAL A 324 6.11 8.45 12.61
C VAL A 324 7.40 7.75 12.17
N VAL A 325 7.54 7.38 10.89
CA VAL A 325 8.81 6.78 10.40
C VAL A 325 9.99 7.73 10.58
N VAL A 326 9.83 9.00 10.24
CA VAL A 326 10.90 10.01 10.35
C VAL A 326 11.41 10.13 11.79
N GLU A 327 10.49 10.15 12.77
CA GLU A 327 10.82 10.24 14.20
C GLU A 327 11.48 8.95 14.76
N LEU A 328 11.21 7.80 14.13
CA LEU A 328 11.70 6.49 14.55
C LEU A 328 13.02 6.08 13.88
N ALA A 329 13.24 6.47 12.62
CA ALA A 329 14.39 5.98 11.86
C ALA A 329 15.74 6.41 12.50
N GLU A 330 16.67 5.46 12.58
CA GLU A 330 18.03 5.69 13.10
C GLU A 330 19.07 5.85 11.99
N LEU A 331 20.19 6.51 12.29
CA LEU A 331 21.27 6.76 11.31
C LEU A 331 21.77 5.42 10.78
N GLY A 332 21.69 5.24 9.46
CA GLY A 332 22.16 4.04 8.79
C GLY A 332 21.18 2.87 8.75
N ASN A 333 19.97 3.02 9.30
CA ASN A 333 18.88 2.03 9.19
C ASN A 333 17.56 2.63 8.67
N GLU A 334 17.67 3.77 7.97
CA GLU A 334 16.53 4.58 7.51
C GLU A 334 15.63 3.81 6.55
N ALA A 335 16.25 3.15 5.57
CA ALA A 335 15.54 2.42 4.52
C ALA A 335 14.88 1.17 5.09
N ALA A 336 15.51 0.48 6.04
CA ALA A 336 14.91 -0.68 6.68
C ALA A 336 13.73 -0.32 7.59
N VAL A 337 13.81 0.76 8.38
CA VAL A 337 12.69 1.20 9.24
C VAL A 337 11.51 1.66 8.37
N TYR A 338 11.75 2.45 7.32
CA TYR A 338 10.71 2.86 6.39
C TYR A 338 10.13 1.66 5.63
N GLY A 339 10.99 0.78 5.14
CA GLY A 339 10.62 -0.45 4.47
C GLY A 339 9.77 -1.35 5.36
N LEU A 340 10.12 -1.48 6.64
CA LEU A 340 9.37 -2.28 7.61
C LEU A 340 7.97 -1.70 7.88
N LEU A 341 7.86 -0.40 8.19
CA LEU A 341 6.55 0.23 8.45
C LEU A 341 5.62 0.19 7.23
N THR A 342 6.16 0.41 6.04
CA THR A 342 5.39 0.32 4.79
C THR A 342 5.00 -1.10 4.43
N THR A 343 5.91 -2.07 4.59
CA THR A 343 5.60 -3.49 4.33
C THR A 343 4.50 -3.98 5.26
N VAL A 344 4.52 -3.60 6.54
CA VAL A 344 3.45 -3.98 7.48
C VAL A 344 2.09 -3.42 7.07
N SER A 345 2.04 -2.16 6.62
CA SER A 345 0.81 -1.54 6.13
C SER A 345 0.33 -2.16 4.81
N ASN A 346 1.26 -2.57 3.94
CA ASN A 346 0.95 -3.24 2.68
C ASN A 346 0.52 -4.70 2.87
N LEU A 347 1.01 -5.37 3.92
CA LEU A 347 0.65 -6.75 4.26
C LEU A 347 -0.70 -6.86 4.96
N SER A 348 -1.13 -5.84 5.71
CA SER A 348 -2.42 -5.86 6.40
C SER A 348 -3.61 -5.89 5.44
N SER A 349 -3.50 -5.20 4.28
CA SER A 349 -4.55 -5.15 3.25
C SER A 349 -4.90 -6.53 2.62
N PRO A 350 -3.95 -7.31 2.08
CA PRO A 350 -4.26 -8.63 1.53
C PRO A 350 -4.74 -9.61 2.62
N PHE A 351 -4.25 -9.48 3.86
CA PHE A 351 -4.74 -10.26 4.99
C PHE A 351 -6.20 -9.92 5.31
N ALA A 352 -6.53 -8.63 5.37
CA ALA A 352 -7.90 -8.15 5.54
C ALA A 352 -8.83 -8.63 4.43
N SER A 353 -8.39 -8.53 3.17
CA SER A 353 -9.16 -8.98 2.02
C SER A 353 -9.45 -10.48 2.07
N CYS A 354 -8.50 -11.30 2.51
CA CYS A 354 -8.72 -12.74 2.68
C CYS A 354 -9.76 -13.03 3.76
N ILE A 355 -9.66 -12.40 4.94
CA ILE A 355 -10.66 -12.57 6.01
C ILE A 355 -12.03 -12.06 5.54
N SER A 356 -12.08 -10.89 4.91
CA SER A 356 -13.31 -10.32 4.35
C SER A 356 -13.96 -11.26 3.34
N LYS A 357 -13.20 -11.82 2.40
CA LYS A 357 -13.74 -12.80 1.45
C LYS A 357 -14.30 -14.04 2.13
N ASN A 358 -13.63 -14.55 3.16
CA ASN A 358 -14.12 -15.71 3.93
C ASN A 358 -15.42 -15.39 4.67
N VAL A 359 -15.53 -14.21 5.28
CA VAL A 359 -16.77 -13.76 5.92
C VAL A 359 -17.87 -13.56 4.89
N ASN A 360 -17.56 -12.89 3.78
CA ASN A 360 -18.51 -12.59 2.70
C ASN A 360 -18.94 -13.85 1.93
N ALA A 361 -18.16 -14.94 1.93
CA ALA A 361 -18.52 -16.21 1.31
C ALA A 361 -19.75 -16.88 1.97
N HIS A 362 -20.10 -16.49 3.20
CA HIS A 362 -21.32 -16.93 3.86
C HIS A 362 -22.57 -16.16 3.42
N PHE A 363 -22.43 -15.12 2.60
CA PHE A 363 -23.53 -14.29 2.13
C PHE A 363 -23.76 -14.47 0.63
N ASN A 364 -25.02 -14.41 0.20
CA ASN A 364 -25.40 -14.50 -1.22
C ASN A 364 -25.22 -13.13 -1.90
N VAL A 365 -23.95 -12.74 -2.11
CA VAL A 365 -23.54 -11.46 -2.69
C VAL A 365 -22.71 -11.62 -3.96
N GLY A 366 -22.83 -12.77 -4.62
CA GLY A 366 -22.14 -13.04 -5.88
C GLY A 366 -22.68 -12.21 -7.03
N VAL A 367 -21.97 -12.20 -8.16
CA VAL A 367 -22.38 -11.45 -9.37
C VAL A 367 -23.79 -11.83 -9.82
N ALA A 368 -24.13 -13.12 -9.82
CA ALA A 368 -25.46 -13.61 -10.22
C ALA A 368 -26.56 -13.13 -9.26
N ASP A 369 -26.28 -13.09 -7.95
CA ASP A 369 -27.21 -12.63 -6.93
C ASP A 369 -27.51 -11.14 -7.07
N ILE A 370 -26.47 -10.34 -7.30
CA ILE A 370 -26.57 -8.88 -7.48
C ILE A 370 -27.37 -8.54 -8.74
N ILE A 371 -27.19 -9.29 -9.84
CA ILE A 371 -27.98 -9.13 -11.07
C ILE A 371 -29.46 -9.48 -10.83
N HIS A 372 -29.75 -10.48 -9.99
CA HIS A 372 -31.12 -10.86 -9.65
C HIS A 372 -31.84 -9.78 -8.82
N ASP A 373 -31.11 -8.91 -8.12
CA ASP A 373 -31.61 -7.74 -7.37
C ASP A 373 -32.85 -8.01 -6.48
N SER A 374 -32.90 -9.20 -5.86
CA SER A 374 -34.02 -9.56 -4.99
C SER A 374 -33.92 -8.87 -3.62
N LYS A 375 -35.06 -8.73 -2.92
CA LYS A 375 -35.09 -8.16 -1.55
C LYS A 375 -34.20 -8.95 -0.57
N HIS A 376 -34.08 -10.27 -0.75
CA HIS A 376 -33.17 -11.08 0.04
C HIS A 376 -31.71 -10.67 -0.20
N VAL A 377 -31.30 -10.52 -1.46
CA VAL A 377 -29.94 -10.10 -1.82
C VAL A 377 -29.63 -8.70 -1.29
N ARG A 378 -30.57 -7.74 -1.37
CA ARG A 378 -30.38 -6.39 -0.80
C ARG A 378 -30.12 -6.44 0.71
N TRP A 379 -30.79 -7.34 1.44
CA TRP A 379 -30.51 -7.59 2.86
C TRP A 379 -29.16 -8.25 3.09
N GLN A 380 -28.78 -9.24 2.28
CA GLN A 380 -27.46 -9.89 2.36
C GLN A 380 -26.34 -8.86 2.15
N VAL A 381 -26.48 -8.01 1.12
CA VAL A 381 -25.57 -6.88 0.86
C VAL A 381 -25.54 -5.93 2.06
N THR A 382 -26.69 -5.54 2.60
CA THR A 382 -26.76 -4.67 3.78
C THR A 382 -25.96 -5.23 4.96
N TRP A 383 -26.06 -6.53 5.25
CA TRP A 383 -25.28 -7.16 6.32
C TRP A 383 -23.78 -7.13 6.05
N THR A 384 -23.35 -7.34 4.81
CA THR A 384 -21.92 -7.23 4.46
C THR A 384 -21.37 -5.81 4.66
N PHE A 385 -22.15 -4.78 4.33
CA PHE A 385 -21.85 -3.39 4.65
C PHE A 385 -21.74 -3.16 6.17
N VAL A 386 -22.73 -3.62 6.94
CA VAL A 386 -22.74 -3.47 8.40
C VAL A 386 -21.53 -4.13 9.04
N ILE A 387 -21.18 -5.35 8.63
CA ILE A 387 -19.99 -6.06 9.12
C ILE A 387 -18.73 -5.28 8.78
N ALA A 388 -18.58 -4.82 7.53
CA ALA A 388 -17.42 -4.03 7.11
C ALA A 388 -17.29 -2.74 7.94
N TYR A 389 -18.39 -2.03 8.21
CA TYR A 389 -18.37 -0.82 9.04
C TYR A 389 -18.06 -1.11 10.51
N ILE A 390 -18.59 -2.18 11.09
CA ILE A 390 -18.24 -2.61 12.44
C ILE A 390 -16.73 -2.90 12.51
N MET A 391 -16.18 -3.61 11.53
CA MET A 391 -14.75 -3.89 11.46
C MET A 391 -13.93 -2.60 11.32
N LYS A 392 -14.31 -1.68 10.43
CA LYS A 392 -13.67 -0.37 10.31
C LYS A 392 -13.77 0.44 11.61
N LEU A 393 -14.88 0.39 12.35
CA LEU A 393 -14.99 1.05 13.66
C LEU A 393 -14.11 0.38 14.73
N LEU A 394 -14.00 -0.95 14.70
CA LEU A 394 -13.08 -1.70 15.59
C LEU A 394 -11.61 -1.34 15.34
N SER A 395 -11.24 -0.90 14.13
CA SER A 395 -9.89 -0.36 13.88
C SER A 395 -9.53 0.80 14.83
N LEU A 396 -10.52 1.61 15.21
CA LEU A 396 -10.33 2.74 16.12
C LEU A 396 -10.03 2.29 17.55
N ALA A 397 -10.34 1.05 17.93
CA ALA A 397 -9.96 0.50 19.23
C ALA A 397 -8.44 0.43 19.42
N TRP A 398 -7.69 0.37 18.31
CA TRP A 398 -6.21 0.37 18.32
C TRP A 398 -5.62 1.77 18.26
N LEU A 399 -6.42 2.80 18.02
CA LEU A 399 -5.98 4.20 17.96
C LEU A 399 -5.22 4.70 19.21
N PRO A 400 -5.51 4.24 20.45
CA PRO A 400 -4.72 4.62 21.62
C PRO A 400 -3.24 4.20 21.54
N LEU A 401 -2.89 3.17 20.75
CA LEU A 401 -1.51 2.73 20.56
C LEU A 401 -0.71 3.72 19.69
N LEU A 402 -1.40 4.48 18.84
CA LEU A 402 -0.78 5.54 18.04
C LEU A 402 -0.52 6.76 18.94
N PRO A 403 0.66 7.41 18.91
CA PRO A 403 0.86 8.67 19.61
C PRO A 403 -0.04 9.79 19.06
N ARG A 404 -0.45 10.77 19.89
CA ARG A 404 -1.31 11.89 19.44
C ARG A 404 -0.55 12.93 18.62
N GLN A 405 0.76 13.03 18.79
CA GLN A 405 1.58 14.02 18.12
C GLN A 405 3.07 13.62 18.12
N LYS A 406 3.88 14.31 17.32
CA LYS A 406 5.35 14.22 17.32
C LYS A 406 5.93 14.28 18.74
N ARG A 407 5.50 15.26 19.55
CA ARG A 407 5.98 15.43 20.93
C ARG A 407 5.65 14.24 21.85
N GLU A 408 4.43 13.72 21.81
CA GLU A 408 4.07 12.53 22.62
C GLU A 408 4.84 11.28 22.15
N THR A 409 5.11 11.18 20.84
CA THR A 409 5.96 10.11 20.28
C THR A 409 7.35 10.14 20.92
N GLN A 410 7.90 11.34 21.15
CA GLN A 410 9.18 11.54 21.80
C GLN A 410 9.11 11.33 23.32
N GLU A 411 8.04 11.73 23.99
CA GLU A 411 7.84 11.47 25.42
C GLU A 411 7.68 9.96 25.72
N LEU A 412 6.94 9.24 24.88
CA LEU A 412 6.81 7.77 24.94
C LEU A 412 8.15 7.09 24.69
N LYS A 413 8.96 7.65 23.78
CA LYS A 413 10.35 7.22 23.55
C LYS A 413 11.23 7.45 24.79
N GLN A 414 11.11 8.58 25.49
CA GLN A 414 11.89 8.86 26.70
C GLN A 414 11.57 7.89 27.85
N ARG A 415 10.33 7.39 27.94
CA ARG A 415 9.87 6.47 28.99
C ARG A 415 9.96 4.99 28.61
N ALA A 416 10.35 4.67 27.37
CA ALA A 416 10.34 3.31 26.86
C ALA A 416 11.47 2.45 27.45
N GLY A 417 11.10 1.38 28.16
CA GLY A 417 12.01 0.34 28.64
C GLY A 417 12.20 -0.80 27.64
N LYS A 418 13.22 -1.62 27.84
CA LYS A 418 13.49 -2.80 27.00
C LYS A 418 12.42 -3.87 27.24
N TRP A 419 11.60 -4.18 26.24
CA TRP A 419 10.64 -5.29 26.30
C TRP A 419 10.98 -6.37 25.26
N PHE A 420 11.72 -7.40 25.71
CA PHE A 420 12.17 -8.50 24.86
C PHE A 420 11.01 -9.28 24.22
N TRP A 421 10.03 -9.67 25.03
CA TRP A 421 8.87 -10.45 24.57
C TRP A 421 7.99 -9.70 23.54
N GLY A 422 7.90 -8.38 23.66
CA GLY A 422 7.22 -7.55 22.66
C GLY A 422 7.90 -7.60 21.29
N GLY A 423 9.23 -7.56 21.27
CA GLY A 423 9.98 -7.69 20.03
C GLY A 423 9.85 -9.07 19.40
N VAL A 424 9.92 -10.14 20.20
CA VAL A 424 9.72 -11.52 19.73
C VAL A 424 8.31 -11.70 19.15
N ALA A 425 7.28 -11.26 19.86
CA ALA A 425 5.89 -11.35 19.39
C ALA A 425 5.69 -10.61 18.06
N THR A 426 6.29 -9.42 17.93
CA THR A 426 6.14 -8.61 16.73
C THR A 426 6.86 -9.22 15.52
N VAL A 427 8.08 -9.72 15.71
CA VAL A 427 8.81 -10.45 14.66
C VAL A 427 8.05 -11.71 14.24
N ALA A 428 7.48 -12.45 15.21
CA ALA A 428 6.69 -13.65 14.92
C ALA A 428 5.41 -13.33 14.12
N ILE A 429 4.65 -12.31 14.52
CA ILE A 429 3.44 -11.85 13.81
C ILE A 429 3.80 -11.44 12.37
N PHE A 430 4.88 -10.69 12.17
CA PHE A 430 5.26 -10.26 10.82
C PHE A 430 5.83 -11.36 9.96
N THR A 431 6.63 -12.25 10.53
CA THR A 431 7.12 -13.43 9.80
C THR A 431 5.94 -14.29 9.36
N PHE A 432 4.97 -14.51 10.25
CA PHE A 432 3.73 -15.20 9.90
C PHE A 432 2.94 -14.46 8.81
N ALA A 433 2.68 -13.16 8.97
CA ALA A 433 1.92 -12.38 7.98
C ALA A 433 2.60 -12.32 6.61
N PHE A 434 3.93 -12.22 6.58
CA PHE A 434 4.73 -12.23 5.36
C PHE A 434 4.69 -13.59 4.67
N LEU A 435 4.95 -14.67 5.41
CA LEU A 435 4.88 -16.04 4.89
C LEU A 435 3.46 -16.38 4.42
N TRP A 436 2.45 -15.97 5.18
CA TRP A 436 1.06 -16.12 4.81
C TRP A 436 0.76 -15.37 3.53
N SER A 437 1.12 -14.08 3.43
CA SER A 437 0.87 -13.28 2.24
C SER A 437 1.56 -13.86 1.01
N ILE A 438 2.82 -14.30 1.11
CA ILE A 438 3.50 -14.98 0.01
C ILE A 438 2.77 -16.27 -0.35
N SER A 439 2.38 -17.06 0.65
CA SER A 439 1.69 -18.34 0.43
C SER A 439 0.34 -18.15 -0.22
N THR A 440 -0.50 -17.22 0.26
CA THR A 440 -1.82 -16.95 -0.32
C THR A 440 -1.72 -16.34 -1.71
N ASN A 441 -0.77 -15.43 -1.92
CA ASN A 441 -0.48 -14.90 -3.24
C ASN A 441 -0.05 -16.02 -4.20
N LEU A 442 0.89 -16.88 -3.82
CA LEU A 442 1.35 -18.02 -4.64
C LEU A 442 0.23 -19.05 -4.88
N LEU A 443 -0.56 -19.39 -3.85
CA LEU A 443 -1.69 -20.33 -3.98
C LEU A 443 -2.79 -19.78 -4.89
N SER A 444 -2.98 -18.45 -4.91
CA SER A 444 -3.90 -17.81 -5.85
C SER A 444 -3.41 -17.85 -7.30
N VAL A 445 -2.09 -18.04 -7.51
CA VAL A 445 -1.51 -18.15 -8.85
C VAL A 445 -1.89 -19.47 -9.53
N PHE A 446 -1.88 -20.59 -8.80
CA PHE A 446 -2.09 -21.92 -9.39
C PHE A 446 -3.58 -22.31 -9.43
N PRO A 447 -4.09 -22.80 -10.58
CA PRO A 447 -5.50 -23.16 -10.75
C PRO A 447 -6.00 -24.20 -9.74
N GLY A 448 -5.17 -25.20 -9.43
CA GLY A 448 -5.52 -26.29 -8.52
C GLY A 448 -5.56 -25.88 -7.04
N THR A 449 -4.98 -24.74 -6.68
CA THR A 449 -4.94 -24.23 -5.30
C THR A 449 -5.71 -22.93 -5.10
N ALA A 450 -6.08 -22.25 -6.18
CA ALA A 450 -6.85 -21.00 -6.12
C ALA A 450 -8.25 -21.18 -5.52
N CYS A 451 -8.81 -22.40 -5.59
CA CYS A 451 -10.07 -22.74 -4.94
C CYS A 451 -9.95 -22.90 -3.42
N LEU A 452 -8.74 -22.99 -2.86
CA LEU A 452 -8.57 -23.15 -1.41
C LEU A 452 -9.12 -21.92 -0.69
N VAL A 453 -9.84 -22.18 0.40
CA VAL A 453 -10.31 -21.15 1.35
C VAL A 453 -9.14 -20.29 1.84
N LEU A 454 -7.96 -20.89 1.97
CA LEU A 454 -6.71 -20.22 2.32
C LEU A 454 -6.29 -19.16 1.29
N ALA A 455 -6.54 -19.40 0.00
CA ALA A 455 -6.26 -18.47 -1.09
C ALA A 455 -7.42 -17.47 -1.33
N GLY A 456 -8.46 -17.51 -0.50
CA GLY A 456 -9.69 -16.71 -0.67
C GLY A 456 -10.67 -17.28 -1.69
N GLY A 457 -10.51 -18.56 -2.07
CA GLY A 457 -11.46 -19.31 -2.90
C GLY A 457 -12.61 -19.91 -2.09
N ALA A 458 -13.68 -20.32 -2.76
CA ALA A 458 -14.90 -20.84 -2.11
C ALA A 458 -14.77 -22.27 -1.52
N GLY A 459 -13.57 -22.87 -1.55
CA GLY A 459 -13.33 -24.27 -1.21
C GLY A 459 -13.09 -25.11 -2.47
N CYS A 460 -12.04 -25.93 -2.46
CA CYS A 460 -11.79 -26.91 -3.51
C CYS A 460 -12.71 -28.12 -3.32
N SER A 461 -13.93 -28.04 -3.83
CA SER A 461 -14.80 -29.22 -3.98
C SER A 461 -15.80 -29.06 -5.14
N LYS A 462 -15.28 -29.20 -6.36
CA LYS A 462 -15.67 -30.28 -7.29
C LYS A 462 -14.58 -30.49 -8.32
#